data_AF-A0A849PZF1-F1
#
_entry.id   AF-A0A849PZF1-F1
#
_cell.length_a   1.000
_cell.length_b   1.000
_cell.length_c   1.000
_cell.angle_alpha   90.00
_cell.angle_beta   90.00
_cell.angle_gamma   90.00
#
_symmetry.space_group_name_H-M   'P 1'
#
loop_
_entity.id
_entity.type
_entity.pdbx_description
1 polymer ?
#
loop_
_entity_poly.entity_id
_entity_poly.type
_entity_poly.pdbx_seq_one_letter_code
_entity_poly.pdbx_strand_id
1 'polypeptide(L)'
;FSELTQLPFSLYSPEEWEQRLERAGLSDVHVYRHHLSVSLKELELVIRAMGGLGKFAKLFLGLMIGMIRYALSSRKIRNRFKQISRGKRILLNKRSTSKYVGYVLGVGKKV
;
A
#
# COMPACT_ATOMS: atom_id res chain seq x y z
N PHE A 1 5.08 -15.99 4.82
CA PHE A 1 4.98 -14.66 4.14
C PHE A 1 6.06 -14.55 3.07
N SER A 2 7.34 -14.85 3.39
CA SER A 2 8.42 -15.12 2.41
C SER A 2 7.99 -16.05 1.26
N GLU A 3 7.33 -17.18 1.56
CA GLU A 3 6.82 -18.11 0.52
C GLU A 3 5.76 -17.54 -0.43
N LEU A 4 5.03 -16.50 -0.03
CA LEU A 4 3.92 -15.92 -0.80
C LEU A 4 4.31 -14.66 -1.56
N THR A 5 5.31 -13.92 -1.07
CA THR A 5 5.74 -12.64 -1.67
C THR A 5 7.16 -12.67 -2.22
N GLN A 6 8.00 -13.66 -1.85
CA GLN A 6 9.44 -13.72 -2.12
C GLN A 6 10.23 -12.48 -1.67
N LEU A 7 9.64 -11.64 -0.82
CA LEU A 7 10.25 -10.37 -0.45
C LEU A 7 11.18 -10.54 0.76
N PRO A 8 12.49 -10.23 0.63
CA PRO A 8 13.48 -10.45 1.68
C PRO A 8 13.63 -9.17 2.51
N PHE A 9 12.70 -8.87 3.42
CA PHE A 9 12.78 -7.59 4.14
C PHE A 9 12.90 -7.78 5.65
N SER A 10 14.11 -7.55 6.16
CA SER A 10 14.28 -6.67 7.32
C SER A 10 13.95 -5.26 6.85
N LEU A 11 12.78 -4.72 7.22
CA LEU A 11 12.52 -3.30 6.96
C LEU A 11 13.40 -2.49 7.90
N TYR A 12 14.35 -1.77 7.31
CA TYR A 12 15.18 -0.83 8.05
C TYR A 12 14.31 0.25 8.68
N SER A 13 14.65 0.68 9.89
CA SER A 13 14.00 1.80 10.54
C SER A 13 14.29 3.12 9.77
N PRO A 14 13.49 4.18 9.95
CA PRO A 14 13.75 5.48 9.34
C PRO A 14 15.18 5.98 9.64
N GLU A 15 15.65 5.75 10.87
CA GLU A 15 16.98 6.13 11.35
C GLU A 15 18.09 5.33 10.63
N GLU A 16 17.86 4.03 10.40
CA GLU A 16 18.78 3.19 9.62
C GLU A 16 18.83 3.60 8.14
N TRP A 17 17.72 4.14 7.61
CA TRP A 17 17.68 4.73 6.27
C TRP A 17 18.41 6.07 6.20
N GLU A 18 18.24 6.95 7.19
CA GLU A 18 18.97 8.22 7.27
C GLU A 18 20.48 7.98 7.26
N GLN A 19 20.98 7.13 8.17
CA GLN A 19 22.40 6.80 8.25
C GLN A 19 22.96 6.22 6.95
N ARG A 20 22.16 5.45 6.21
CA ARG A 20 22.58 4.88 4.93
C ARG A 20 22.66 5.92 3.82
N LEU A 21 21.70 6.84 3.77
CA LEU A 21 21.67 7.91 2.79
C LEU A 21 22.79 8.93 3.07
N GLU A 22 23.09 9.22 4.32
CA GLU A 22 24.26 10.01 4.73
C GLU A 22 25.57 9.34 4.31
N ARG A 23 25.73 8.03 4.59
CA ARG A 23 26.89 7.25 4.14
C ARG A 23 27.01 7.19 2.61
N ALA A 24 25.92 7.35 1.89
CA ALA A 24 25.91 7.41 0.43
C ALA A 24 26.29 8.81 -0.13
N GLY A 25 26.64 9.77 0.73
CA GLY A 25 27.09 11.10 0.35
C GLY A 25 25.97 12.13 0.17
N LEU A 26 24.77 11.85 0.70
CA LEU A 26 23.70 12.85 0.78
C LEU A 26 23.84 13.65 2.07
N SER A 27 23.66 14.96 1.97
CA SER A 27 23.61 15.89 3.10
C SER A 27 22.16 16.31 3.35
N ASP A 28 21.84 16.74 4.58
CA ASP A 28 20.49 17.20 4.96
C ASP A 28 19.42 16.11 4.69
N VAL A 29 19.71 14.89 5.14
CA VAL A 29 18.83 13.75 4.90
C VAL A 29 17.68 13.77 5.89
N HIS A 30 16.46 13.72 5.37
CA HIS A 30 15.25 13.50 6.16
C HIS A 30 14.49 12.30 5.62
N VAL A 31 14.20 11.34 6.50
CA VAL A 31 13.44 10.14 6.14
C VAL A 31 12.09 10.11 6.83
N TYR A 32 11.04 10.20 6.03
CA TYR A 32 9.67 10.12 6.52
C TYR A 32 9.08 8.74 6.26
N ARG A 33 8.64 8.08 7.32
CA ARG A 33 7.87 6.84 7.23
C ARG A 33 6.39 7.15 7.13
N HIS A 34 5.80 6.85 5.99
CA HIS A 34 4.36 6.97 5.81
C HIS A 34 3.72 5.59 5.88
N HIS A 35 2.80 5.43 6.82
CA HIS A 35 2.00 4.23 6.92
C HIS A 35 0.76 4.41 6.05
N LEU A 36 0.42 3.41 5.22
CA LEU A 36 -0.85 3.40 4.49
C LEU A 36 -1.97 3.05 5.47
N SER A 37 -2.34 4.00 6.33
CA SER A 37 -3.61 3.98 7.04
C SER A 37 -4.54 4.92 6.30
N VAL A 38 -5.31 4.40 5.35
CA VAL A 38 -6.37 5.19 4.70
C VAL A 38 -7.34 5.60 5.80
N SER A 39 -7.26 6.85 6.23
CA SER A 39 -8.17 7.38 7.23
C SER A 39 -9.52 7.67 6.59
N LEU A 40 -10.61 7.60 7.36
CA LEU A 40 -11.94 7.99 6.85
C LEU A 40 -11.94 9.43 6.30
N LYS A 41 -11.09 10.31 6.86
CA LYS A 41 -10.91 11.69 6.40
C LYS A 41 -10.23 11.77 5.02
N GLU A 42 -9.21 10.95 4.78
CA GLU A 42 -8.57 10.86 3.46
C GLU A 42 -9.52 10.29 2.41
N LEU A 43 -10.31 9.29 2.78
CA LEU A 43 -11.34 8.74 1.90
C LEU A 43 -12.37 9.82 1.52
N GLU A 44 -12.79 10.65 2.49
CA GLU A 44 -13.71 11.77 2.23
C GLU A 44 -13.10 12.81 1.28
N LEU A 45 -11.83 13.16 1.45
CA LEU A 45 -11.11 14.08 0.55
C LEU A 45 -11.05 13.52 -0.88
N VAL A 46 -10.76 12.23 -1.02
CA VAL A 46 -10.72 11.53 -2.31
C VAL A 46 -12.10 11.51 -2.97
N ILE A 47 -13.17 11.26 -2.20
CA ILE A 47 -14.55 11.32 -2.70
C ILE A 47 -14.90 12.74 -3.18
N ARG A 48 -14.53 13.77 -2.41
CA ARG A 48 -14.75 15.17 -2.80
C ARG A 48 -13.98 15.54 -4.06
N ALA A 49 -12.70 15.15 -4.17
CA ALA A 49 -11.86 15.38 -5.35
C ALA A 49 -12.40 14.70 -6.61
N MET A 50 -13.05 13.53 -6.48
CA MET A 50 -13.72 12.84 -7.59
C MET A 50 -15.07 13.45 -8.00
N GLY A 51 -15.47 14.58 -7.40
CA GLY A 51 -16.74 15.24 -7.69
C GLY A 51 -17.92 14.64 -6.93
N GLY A 52 -17.68 14.11 -5.73
CA GLY A 52 -18.69 13.70 -4.77
C GLY A 52 -19.03 12.21 -4.76
N LEU A 53 -19.85 11.84 -3.77
CA LEU A 53 -20.16 10.45 -3.44
C LEU A 53 -20.85 9.70 -4.60
N GLY A 54 -21.69 10.38 -5.39
CA GLY A 54 -22.38 9.77 -6.53
C GLY A 54 -21.45 9.31 -7.66
N LYS A 55 -20.46 10.14 -8.03
CA LYS A 55 -19.46 9.78 -9.05
C LYS A 55 -18.55 8.66 -8.56
N PHE A 56 -18.13 8.74 -7.29
CA PHE A 56 -17.36 7.69 -6.64
C PHE A 56 -18.14 6.36 -6.62
N ALA A 57 -19.40 6.37 -6.19
CA ALA A 57 -20.24 5.18 -6.13
C ALA A 57 -20.42 4.55 -7.52
N LYS A 58 -20.69 5.35 -8.56
CA LYS A 58 -20.82 4.85 -9.94
C LYS A 58 -19.55 4.16 -10.43
N LEU A 59 -18.39 4.77 -10.19
CA LEU A 59 -17.09 4.22 -10.60
C LEU A 59 -16.77 2.94 -9.82
N PHE A 60 -17.00 2.96 -8.50
CA PHE A 60 -16.83 1.80 -7.64
C PHE A 60 -17.72 0.62 -8.07
N LEU A 61 -18.99 0.89 -8.35
CA LEU A 61 -19.94 -0.14 -8.80
C LEU A 61 -19.52 -0.74 -10.14
N GLY A 62 -19.08 0.08 -11.10
CA GLY A 62 -18.60 -0.39 -12.40
C GLY A 62 -17.38 -1.32 -12.28
N LEU A 63 -16.42 -0.94 -11.44
CA LEU A 63 -15.24 -1.78 -11.14
C LEU A 63 -15.65 -3.10 -10.47
N MET A 64 -16.57 -3.07 -9.51
CA MET A 64 -17.04 -4.26 -8.81
C MET A 64 -17.76 -5.23 -9.76
N ILE A 65 -18.63 -4.73 -10.64
CA ILE A 65 -19.33 -5.55 -11.63
C ILE A 65 -18.33 -6.22 -12.58
N GLY A 66 -17.34 -5.47 -13.08
CA GLY A 66 -16.29 -6.01 -13.92
C GLY A 66 -15.51 -7.13 -13.21
N MET A 67 -15.08 -6.88 -11.97
CA MET A 67 -14.37 -7.89 -11.17
C MET A 67 -15.20 -9.13 -10.89
N ILE A 68 -16.50 -8.99 -10.57
CA ILE A 68 -17.41 -10.11 -10.35
C ILE A 68 -17.51 -10.95 -11.62
N ARG A 69 -17.68 -10.32 -12.79
CA ARG A 69 -17.74 -11.01 -14.08
C ARG A 69 -16.47 -11.83 -14.33
N TYR A 70 -15.29 -11.23 -14.17
CA TYR A 70 -14.01 -11.93 -14.35
C TYR A 70 -13.78 -13.05 -13.32
N ALA A 71 -14.22 -12.85 -12.08
CA ALA A 71 -14.13 -13.88 -11.04
C ALA A 71 -15.03 -15.08 -11.36
N LEU A 72 -16.24 -14.86 -11.87
CA LEU A 72 -17.17 -15.92 -12.27
C LEU A 72 -16.71 -16.68 -13.51
N SER A 73 -16.12 -15.98 -14.49
CA SER A 73 -15.70 -16.60 -15.76
C SER A 73 -14.42 -17.43 -15.67
N SER A 74 -13.57 -17.25 -14.66
CA SER A 74 -12.28 -17.98 -14.58
C SER A 74 -11.96 -18.49 -13.19
N ARG A 75 -11.86 -19.82 -13.03
CA ARG A 75 -11.36 -20.46 -11.79
C ARG A 75 -9.96 -19.97 -11.42
N LYS A 76 -9.08 -19.75 -12.41
CA LYS A 76 -7.70 -19.26 -12.20
C LYS A 76 -7.68 -17.85 -11.62
N ILE A 77 -8.50 -16.93 -12.16
CA ILE A 77 -8.64 -15.57 -11.64
C ILE A 77 -9.23 -15.59 -10.23
N ARG A 78 -10.27 -16.39 -10.00
CA ARG A 78 -10.92 -16.54 -8.68
C ARG A 78 -9.94 -17.02 -7.61
N ASN A 79 -9.10 -18.01 -7.93
CA ASN A 79 -8.08 -18.51 -7.02
C ASN A 79 -7.01 -17.45 -6.73
N ARG A 80 -6.57 -16.68 -7.74
CA ARG A 80 -5.66 -15.54 -7.54
C ARG A 80 -6.27 -14.47 -6.64
N PHE A 81 -7.53 -14.07 -6.87
CA PHE A 81 -8.22 -13.12 -6.00
C PHE A 81 -8.36 -13.62 -4.56
N LYS A 82 -8.66 -14.92 -4.35
CA LYS A 82 -8.69 -15.53 -3.01
C LYS A 82 -7.33 -15.47 -2.33
N GLN A 83 -6.24 -15.75 -3.05
CA GLN A 83 -4.89 -15.66 -2.51
C GLN A 83 -4.50 -14.20 -2.17
N ILE A 84 -4.80 -13.25 -3.06
CA ILE A 84 -4.57 -11.81 -2.83
C ILE A 84 -5.38 -11.32 -1.63
N SER A 85 -6.65 -11.70 -1.53
CA SER A 85 -7.51 -11.35 -0.39
C SER A 85 -6.98 -11.92 0.93
N ARG A 86 -6.51 -13.17 0.94
CA ARG A 86 -5.82 -13.75 2.09
C ARG A 86 -4.54 -12.98 2.44
N GLY A 87 -3.73 -12.63 1.45
CA GLY A 87 -2.52 -11.81 1.63
C GLY A 87 -2.82 -10.43 2.22
N LYS A 88 -3.80 -9.71 1.65
CA LYS A 88 -4.27 -8.41 2.16
C LYS A 88 -4.81 -8.51 3.59
N ARG A 89 -5.58 -9.54 3.90
CA ARG A 89 -6.11 -9.77 5.25
C ARG A 89 -4.99 -10.00 6.27
N ILE A 90 -3.97 -10.76 5.90
CA ILE A 90 -2.79 -10.99 6.76
C ILE A 90 -1.99 -9.69 6.93
N LEU A 91 -1.83 -8.91 5.86
CA LEU A 91 -1.12 -7.63 5.91
C LEU A 91 -1.85 -6.56 6.72
N LEU A 92 -3.17 -6.44 6.57
CA LEU A 92 -3.92 -5.29 7.09
C LEU A 92 -4.58 -5.55 8.45
N ASN A 93 -4.99 -6.79 8.78
CA ASN A 93 -5.72 -7.05 10.05
C ASN A 93 -4.81 -7.40 11.23
N LYS A 94 -3.59 -7.88 10.99
CA LYS A 94 -2.67 -8.22 12.08
C LYS A 94 -1.80 -7.00 12.38
N ARG A 95 -1.89 -6.46 13.60
CA ARG A 95 -1.12 -5.30 14.07
C ARG A 95 0.41 -5.50 13.92
N SER A 96 0.88 -6.74 14.04
CA SER A 96 2.29 -7.08 13.88
C SER A 96 2.79 -7.04 12.43
N THR A 97 1.90 -7.18 11.45
CA THR A 97 2.23 -7.18 10.02
C THR A 97 1.78 -5.91 9.30
N SER A 98 0.78 -5.21 9.82
CA SER A 98 0.32 -3.93 9.28
C SER A 98 1.44 -2.89 9.27
N LYS A 99 2.30 -2.90 10.29
CA LYS A 99 3.49 -2.01 10.41
C LYS A 99 4.44 -2.06 9.21
N TYR A 100 4.36 -3.10 8.39
CA TYR A 100 5.18 -3.27 7.19
C TYR A 100 4.53 -2.72 5.92
N VAL A 101 3.30 -2.19 5.99
CA VAL A 101 2.57 -1.61 4.85
C VAL A 101 2.72 -0.08 4.87
N GLY A 102 3.58 0.42 3.99
CA GLY A 102 3.87 1.86 3.88
C GLY A 102 4.95 2.14 2.85
N TYR A 103 5.33 3.40 2.72
CA TYR A 103 6.49 3.83 1.94
C TYR A 103 7.40 4.69 2.82
N VAL A 104 8.67 4.71 2.46
CA VAL A 104 9.68 5.57 3.09
C VAL A 104 10.08 6.61 2.05
N LEU A 105 9.88 7.89 2.34
CA LEU A 105 10.33 9.00 1.51
C LEU A 105 11.62 9.55 2.10
N GLY A 106 12.74 9.35 1.41
CA GLY A 106 14.01 9.99 1.75
C GLY A 106 14.21 11.22 0.87
N VAL A 107 14.48 12.37 1.49
CA VAL A 107 14.92 13.59 0.80
C VAL A 107 16.34 13.86 1.26
N GLY A 108 17.23 14.24 0.33
CA GLY A 108 18.60 14.61 0.66
C GLY A 108 19.21 15.44 -0.46
N LYS A 109 20.14 16.32 -0.11
CA LYS A 109 20.86 17.17 -1.05
C LYS A 109 22.20 16.52 -1.40
N LYS A 110 22.41 16.28 -2.69
CA LYS A 110 23.70 15.81 -3.19
C LYS A 110 24.69 16.98 -3.18
N VAL A 111 25.82 16.77 -2.52
CA VAL A 111 26.99 17.67 -2.59
C VAL A 111 27.91 17.18 -3.70
#